data_AF-A0A511YPG6-F1
#
_entry.id   AF-A0A511YPG6-F1
#
_cell.length_a   1.000
_cell.length_b   1.000
_cell.length_c   1.000
_cell.angle_alpha   90.00
_cell.angle_beta   90.00
_cell.angle_gamma   90.00
#
_symmetry.space_group_name_H-M   'P 1'
#
loop_
_entity.id
_entity.type
_entity.pdbx_description
1 polymer ?
#
loop_
_entity_poly.entity_id
_entity_poly.type
_entity_poly.pdbx_seq_one_letter_code
_entity_poly.pdbx_strand_id
1 'polypeptide(L)'
;MLKTIPCVSAVLLGFALFVSCGSAREVDAHLPKDISERPKDESSQKYEQAQLDQLRASIESEVTREKCTSAGEWAFAPMGAKACGGPQLYIAYPKKMETSILERIKDYTEKVKAFNQKYGVISDCMMVNEPTGIKCINGKAELINP
;
A
#
# COMPACT_ATOMS: atom_id res chain seq x y z
N MET A 1 68.29 -12.58 1.79
CA MET A 1 68.60 -11.44 2.66
C MET A 1 67.31 -11.07 3.39
N LEU A 2 66.99 -11.78 4.47
CA LEU A 2 67.27 -11.45 5.88
C LEU A 2 66.36 -10.35 6.45
N LYS A 3 65.27 -10.76 7.11
CA LYS A 3 65.00 -10.41 8.53
C LYS A 3 63.80 -11.17 9.08
N THR A 4 64.08 -12.28 9.74
CA THR A 4 63.28 -12.83 10.84
C THR A 4 63.58 -12.02 12.11
N ILE A 5 62.55 -11.58 12.83
CA ILE A 5 62.67 -10.98 14.18
C ILE A 5 61.61 -11.67 15.08
N PRO A 6 61.94 -11.98 16.35
CA PRO A 6 61.57 -13.25 16.99
C PRO A 6 60.30 -13.16 17.84
N CYS A 7 59.53 -14.24 17.86
CA CYS A 7 58.49 -14.47 18.86
C CYS A 7 59.16 -15.14 20.07
N VAL A 8 59.44 -14.35 21.10
CA VAL A 8 60.00 -14.86 22.36
C VAL A 8 58.86 -15.50 23.15
N SER A 9 59.03 -16.79 23.42
CA SER A 9 58.23 -17.59 24.35
C SER A 9 58.16 -16.94 25.73
N ALA A 10 56.98 -16.92 26.34
CA ALA A 10 56.74 -17.62 27.60
C ALA A 10 55.34 -17.33 28.18
N VAL A 11 54.86 -18.34 28.90
CA VAL A 11 53.86 -18.31 29.98
C VAL A 11 52.39 -18.55 29.58
N LEU A 12 52.07 -19.85 29.65
CA LEU A 12 50.83 -20.46 30.11
C LEU A 12 49.93 -19.55 30.97
N LEU A 13 48.70 -19.32 30.51
CA LEU A 13 47.46 -19.46 31.29
C LEU A 13 46.26 -19.19 30.37
N GLY A 14 45.31 -20.12 30.37
CA GLY A 14 44.23 -20.20 29.39
C GLY A 14 43.31 -18.98 29.35
N PHE A 15 43.11 -18.47 28.13
CA PHE A 15 41.89 -17.83 27.69
C PHE A 15 41.70 -18.21 26.22
N ALA A 16 40.69 -19.04 25.93
CA ALA A 16 40.26 -19.30 24.56
C ALA A 16 39.54 -18.05 24.03
N LEU A 17 40.31 -17.10 23.50
CA LEU A 17 39.79 -16.04 22.64
C LEU A 17 39.74 -16.59 21.22
N PHE A 18 38.54 -16.93 20.75
CA PHE A 18 38.29 -17.12 19.32
C PHE A 18 38.45 -15.75 18.65
N VAL A 19 39.69 -15.39 18.30
CA VAL A 19 39.95 -14.39 17.29
C VAL A 19 39.47 -15.01 15.97
N SER A 20 38.20 -14.77 15.65
CA SER A 20 37.65 -15.05 14.33
C SER A 20 38.42 -14.19 13.34
N CYS A 21 39.38 -14.81 12.66
CA CYS A 21 40.07 -14.22 11.54
C CYS A 21 39.02 -13.83 10.48
N GLY A 22 38.94 -12.53 10.18
CA GLY A 22 38.11 -12.02 9.09
C GLY A 22 38.60 -12.60 7.78
N SER A 23 37.95 -13.66 7.32
CA SER A 23 38.04 -14.08 5.93
C SER A 23 37.20 -13.07 5.14
N ALA A 24 37.88 -12.09 4.56
CA ALA A 24 37.33 -11.33 3.43
C ALA A 24 37.08 -12.35 2.31
N ARG A 25 35.89 -12.93 2.31
CA ARG A 25 35.39 -13.67 1.15
C ARG A 25 35.05 -12.62 0.11
N GLU A 26 35.77 -12.66 -0.99
CA GLU A 26 35.38 -12.02 -2.23
C GLU A 26 33.96 -12.51 -2.54
N VAL A 27 32.97 -11.61 -2.42
CA VAL A 27 31.58 -11.91 -2.74
C VAL A 27 31.53 -12.00 -4.25
N ASP A 28 31.46 -13.24 -4.71
CA ASP A 28 31.32 -13.67 -6.10
C ASP A 28 30.35 -12.76 -6.87
N ALA A 29 30.78 -12.29 -8.04
CA ALA A 29 30.09 -11.38 -8.95
C ALA A 29 28.83 -11.99 -9.61
N HIS A 30 28.30 -13.10 -9.08
CA HIS A 30 27.15 -13.84 -9.59
C HIS A 30 26.00 -14.00 -8.58
N LEU A 31 25.87 -13.11 -7.58
CA LEU A 31 24.63 -13.04 -6.82
C LEU A 31 23.48 -12.54 -7.71
N PRO A 32 22.28 -13.16 -7.64
CA PRO A 32 21.07 -12.59 -8.21
C PRO A 32 20.86 -11.19 -7.65
N LYS A 33 20.53 -10.22 -8.52
CA LYS A 33 20.20 -8.86 -8.09
C LYS A 33 19.11 -8.90 -7.03
N ASP A 34 19.24 -8.04 -6.04
CA ASP A 34 18.28 -7.95 -4.95
C ASP A 34 16.88 -7.65 -5.51
N ILE A 35 15.84 -8.16 -4.86
CA ILE A 35 14.45 -7.99 -5.30
C ILE A 35 14.09 -6.48 -5.34
N SER A 36 14.72 -5.65 -4.52
CA SER A 36 14.55 -4.19 -4.53
C SER A 36 15.15 -3.50 -5.76
N GLU A 37 16.08 -4.15 -6.48
CA GLU A 37 16.73 -3.61 -7.68
C GLU A 37 16.01 -3.98 -8.98
N ARG A 38 14.90 -4.72 -8.90
CA ARG A 38 14.10 -5.06 -10.08
C ARG A 38 13.49 -3.78 -10.65
N PRO A 39 13.71 -3.45 -11.94
CA PRO A 39 13.09 -2.27 -12.54
C PRO A 39 11.56 -2.39 -12.44
N LYS A 40 10.92 -1.33 -11.95
CA LYS A 40 9.46 -1.25 -11.92
C LYS A 40 8.95 -1.23 -13.35
N ASP A 41 8.09 -2.18 -13.69
CA ASP A 41 7.38 -2.18 -14.96
C ASP A 41 6.17 -1.24 -14.86
N GLU A 42 6.48 0.07 -14.87
CA GLU A 42 5.50 1.13 -14.59
C GLU A 42 4.39 1.23 -15.65
N SER A 43 4.59 0.65 -16.82
CA SER A 43 3.59 0.60 -17.90
C SER A 43 2.71 -0.64 -17.85
N SER A 44 2.98 -1.61 -16.97
CA SER A 44 2.17 -2.80 -16.85
C SER A 44 0.80 -2.51 -16.23
N GLN A 45 -0.21 -3.23 -16.71
CA GLN A 45 -1.56 -3.20 -16.12
C GLN A 45 -1.54 -3.47 -14.62
N LYS A 46 -0.71 -4.41 -14.17
CA LYS A 46 -0.58 -4.78 -12.77
C LYS A 46 -0.04 -3.63 -11.91
N TYR A 47 0.94 -2.88 -12.42
CA TYR A 47 1.49 -1.73 -11.71
C TYR A 47 0.44 -0.61 -11.57
N GLU A 48 -0.26 -0.28 -12.65
CA GLU A 48 -1.31 0.73 -12.62
C GLU A 48 -2.47 0.33 -11.70
N GLN A 49 -2.87 -0.94 -11.71
CA GLN A 49 -3.85 -1.47 -10.75
C GLN A 49 -3.38 -1.29 -9.30
N ALA A 50 -2.11 -1.60 -9.00
CA ALA A 50 -1.56 -1.42 -7.67
C ALA A 50 -1.58 0.06 -7.22
N GLN A 51 -1.36 1.01 -8.13
CA GLN A 51 -1.47 2.44 -7.81
C GLN A 51 -2.92 2.86 -7.50
N LEU A 52 -3.90 2.31 -8.23
CA LEU A 52 -5.33 2.54 -7.93
C LEU A 52 -5.71 1.96 -6.56
N ASP A 53 -5.23 0.76 -6.24
CA ASP A 53 -5.47 0.11 -4.96
C ASP A 53 -4.85 0.89 -3.80
N GLN A 54 -3.64 1.43 -4.00
CA GLN A 54 -2.98 2.31 -3.03
C GLN A 54 -3.75 3.61 -2.80
N LEU A 55 -4.22 4.26 -3.87
CA LEU A 55 -5.01 5.48 -3.78
C LEU A 55 -6.31 5.24 -3.02
N ARG A 56 -7.02 4.15 -3.37
CA ARG A 56 -8.22 3.71 -2.66
C ARG A 56 -7.95 3.49 -1.17
N ALA A 57 -6.96 2.67 -0.84
CA ALA A 57 -6.62 2.36 0.55
C ALA A 57 -6.24 3.63 1.33
N SER A 58 -5.62 4.60 0.68
CA SER A 58 -5.29 5.89 1.29
C SER A 58 -6.53 6.75 1.57
N ILE A 59 -7.57 6.70 0.71
CA ILE A 59 -8.86 7.37 0.97
C ILE A 59 -9.56 6.69 2.15
N GLU A 60 -9.66 5.36 2.14
CA GLU A 60 -10.30 4.58 3.21
C GLU A 60 -9.56 4.76 4.55
N SER A 61 -8.23 4.74 4.53
CA SER A 61 -7.39 4.98 5.71
C SER A 61 -7.62 6.37 6.30
N GLU A 62 -7.80 7.39 5.45
CA GLU A 62 -8.04 8.74 5.90
C GLU A 62 -9.40 8.87 6.62
N VAL A 63 -10.44 8.30 6.04
CA VAL A 63 -11.79 8.29 6.63
C VAL A 63 -11.83 7.53 7.96
N THR A 64 -11.16 6.37 8.02
CA THR A 64 -11.22 5.47 9.20
C THR A 64 -10.50 6.02 10.43
N ARG A 65 -9.71 7.10 10.31
CA ARG A 65 -9.14 7.81 11.46
C ARG A 65 -10.21 8.49 12.33
N GLU A 66 -11.38 8.75 11.76
CA GLU A 66 -12.46 9.44 12.44
C GLU A 66 -13.49 8.45 13.01
N LYS A 67 -13.85 8.65 14.29
CA LYS A 67 -14.82 7.79 14.96
C LYS A 67 -16.24 8.27 14.68
N CYS A 68 -17.11 7.35 14.24
CA CYS A 68 -18.53 7.61 14.05
C CYS A 68 -19.25 7.59 15.41
N THR A 69 -19.74 8.74 15.85
CA THR A 69 -20.57 8.89 17.06
C THR A 69 -22.00 9.33 16.74
N SER A 70 -22.17 10.09 15.67
CA SER A 70 -23.47 10.56 15.16
C SER A 70 -23.51 10.43 13.64
N ALA A 71 -24.54 9.76 13.12
CA ALA A 71 -24.73 9.62 11.68
C ALA A 71 -24.93 10.97 10.97
N GLY A 72 -25.48 11.97 11.66
CA GLY A 72 -25.69 13.32 11.11
C GLY A 72 -24.41 14.06 10.75
N GLU A 73 -23.27 13.67 11.35
CA GLU A 73 -21.94 14.25 11.08
C GLU A 73 -21.22 13.55 9.91
N TRP A 74 -21.86 12.57 9.30
CA TRP A 74 -21.31 11.79 8.19
C TRP A 74 -22.17 11.97 6.95
N ALA A 75 -21.53 11.86 5.80
CA ALA A 75 -22.15 11.80 4.49
C ALA A 75 -21.58 10.59 3.74
N PHE A 76 -22.12 10.29 2.57
CA PHE A 76 -21.57 9.25 1.70
C PHE A 76 -21.55 9.72 0.25
N ALA A 77 -20.60 9.20 -0.52
CA ALA A 77 -20.47 9.51 -1.93
C ALA A 77 -20.18 8.25 -2.75
N PRO A 78 -20.59 8.22 -4.04
CA PRO A 78 -20.17 7.19 -4.97
C PRO A 78 -18.67 7.29 -5.23
N MET A 79 -17.98 6.14 -5.30
CA MET A 79 -16.54 6.07 -5.54
C MET A 79 -16.19 4.99 -6.57
N GLY A 80 -15.27 5.34 -7.48
CA GLY A 80 -14.82 4.46 -8.55
C GLY A 80 -15.77 4.43 -9.74
N ALA A 81 -15.39 3.72 -10.79
CA ALA A 81 -16.19 3.59 -12.00
C ALA A 81 -16.22 2.13 -12.48
N LYS A 82 -17.40 1.57 -12.70
CA LYS A 82 -17.55 0.28 -13.39
C LYS A 82 -17.49 0.50 -14.89
N ALA A 83 -16.99 -0.49 -15.64
CA ALA A 83 -16.89 -0.40 -17.10
C ALA A 83 -18.26 -0.26 -17.80
N CYS A 84 -19.32 -0.83 -17.20
CA CYS A 84 -20.71 -0.71 -17.65
C CYS A 84 -21.41 0.59 -17.21
N GLY A 85 -20.72 1.47 -16.47
CA GLY A 85 -21.30 2.65 -15.84
C GLY A 85 -21.68 2.45 -14.38
N GLY A 86 -21.85 3.57 -13.67
CA GLY A 86 -22.10 3.60 -12.23
C GLY A 86 -20.82 3.44 -11.38
N PRO A 87 -20.94 3.65 -10.05
CA PRO A 87 -19.81 3.52 -9.14
C PRO A 87 -19.47 2.07 -8.84
N GLN A 88 -18.23 1.84 -8.38
CA GLN A 88 -17.83 0.53 -7.86
C GLN A 88 -18.36 0.30 -6.44
N LEU A 89 -18.52 1.38 -5.68
CA LEU A 89 -19.05 1.36 -4.31
C LEU A 89 -19.51 2.75 -3.86
N TYR A 90 -20.05 2.80 -2.66
CA TYR A 90 -20.24 4.04 -1.90
C TYR A 90 -19.32 4.03 -0.68
N ILE A 91 -18.78 5.19 -0.32
CA ILE A 91 -17.94 5.38 0.85
C ILE A 91 -18.57 6.42 1.77
N ALA A 92 -18.69 6.09 3.06
CA ALA A 92 -19.09 7.04 4.08
C ALA A 92 -17.88 7.86 4.53
N TYR A 93 -18.05 9.17 4.75
CA TYR A 93 -17.00 10.06 5.21
C TYR A 93 -17.52 11.13 6.18
N PRO A 94 -16.68 11.65 7.10
CA PRO A 94 -17.06 12.76 7.98
C PRO A 94 -17.29 14.06 7.20
N LYS A 95 -18.38 14.77 7.47
CA LYS A 95 -18.69 16.04 6.78
C LYS A 95 -17.62 17.11 6.94
N LYS A 96 -16.89 17.11 8.08
CA LYS A 96 -15.81 18.06 8.36
C LYS A 96 -14.63 17.99 7.37
N MET A 97 -14.50 16.90 6.61
CA MET A 97 -13.46 16.71 5.59
C MET A 97 -14.02 16.53 4.18
N GLU A 98 -15.28 16.92 3.97
CA GLU A 98 -16.00 16.73 2.70
C GLU A 98 -15.23 17.27 1.50
N THR A 99 -14.74 18.51 1.58
CA THR A 99 -14.04 19.14 0.46
C THR A 99 -12.82 18.34 0.01
N SER A 100 -11.97 17.92 0.95
CA SER A 100 -10.74 17.17 0.61
C SER A 100 -11.05 15.74 0.16
N ILE A 101 -12.00 15.07 0.79
CA ILE A 101 -12.29 13.67 0.46
C ILE A 101 -13.01 13.54 -0.89
N LEU A 102 -13.92 14.47 -1.23
CA LEU A 102 -14.62 14.46 -2.50
C LEU A 102 -13.67 14.69 -3.68
N GLU A 103 -12.66 15.56 -3.52
CA GLU A 103 -11.63 15.77 -4.53
C GLU A 103 -10.83 14.47 -4.79
N ARG A 104 -10.44 13.77 -3.72
CA ARG A 104 -9.72 12.49 -3.82
C ARG A 104 -10.58 11.37 -4.42
N ILE A 105 -11.86 11.31 -4.06
CA ILE A 105 -12.83 10.36 -4.62
C ILE A 105 -12.99 10.61 -6.12
N LYS A 106 -13.06 11.88 -6.54
CA LYS A 106 -13.12 12.26 -7.95
C LYS A 106 -11.86 11.83 -8.71
N ASP A 107 -10.67 12.14 -8.19
CA ASP A 107 -9.39 11.73 -8.79
C ASP A 107 -9.31 10.20 -8.96
N TYR A 108 -9.65 9.44 -7.90
CA TYR A 108 -9.72 7.98 -7.99
C TYR A 108 -10.70 7.51 -9.07
N THR A 109 -11.89 8.09 -9.11
CA THR A 109 -12.95 7.73 -10.07
C THR A 109 -12.52 7.98 -11.52
N GLU A 110 -11.87 9.12 -11.78
CA GLU A 110 -11.33 9.46 -13.10
C GLU A 110 -10.21 8.50 -13.52
N LYS A 111 -9.28 8.18 -12.61
CA LYS A 111 -8.20 7.21 -12.87
C LYS A 111 -8.72 5.81 -13.14
N VAL A 112 -9.72 5.34 -12.38
CA VAL A 112 -10.37 4.03 -12.65
C VAL A 112 -11.06 4.03 -14.01
N LYS A 113 -11.75 5.11 -14.38
CA LYS A 113 -12.39 5.22 -15.69
C LYS A 113 -11.35 5.13 -16.83
N ALA A 114 -10.24 5.87 -16.71
CA ALA A 114 -9.15 5.81 -17.68
C ALA A 114 -8.52 4.41 -17.75
N PHE A 115 -8.32 3.75 -16.60
CA PHE A 115 -7.81 2.39 -16.53
C PHE A 115 -8.73 1.39 -17.23
N ASN A 116 -10.04 1.46 -16.96
CA ASN A 116 -11.04 0.59 -17.61
C ASN A 116 -11.03 0.75 -19.13
N GLN A 117 -10.93 1.99 -19.62
CA GLN A 117 -10.85 2.29 -21.05
C GLN A 117 -9.55 1.79 -21.67
N LYS A 118 -8.41 1.98 -21.00
CA LYS A 118 -7.09 1.58 -21.47
C LYS A 118 -6.97 0.06 -21.65
N TYR A 119 -7.51 -0.72 -20.71
CA TYR A 119 -7.35 -2.17 -20.70
C TYR A 119 -8.58 -2.96 -21.12
N GLY A 120 -9.65 -2.28 -21.56
CA GLY A 120 -10.89 -2.95 -21.98
C GLY A 120 -11.51 -3.81 -20.89
N VAL A 121 -11.49 -3.32 -19.64
CA VAL A 121 -11.99 -4.08 -18.47
C VAL A 121 -13.46 -4.40 -18.66
N ILE A 122 -13.83 -5.68 -18.47
CA ILE A 122 -15.21 -6.15 -18.55
C ILE A 122 -15.82 -6.16 -17.14
N SER A 123 -17.01 -5.60 -16.98
CA SER A 123 -17.78 -5.65 -15.73
C SER A 123 -18.86 -6.72 -15.82
N ASP A 124 -19.26 -7.24 -14.66
CA ASP A 124 -20.47 -8.06 -14.45
C ASP A 124 -21.82 -7.35 -14.78
N CYS A 125 -21.78 -6.08 -15.17
CA CYS A 125 -22.95 -5.21 -15.40
C CYS A 125 -23.95 -5.09 -14.23
N MET A 126 -23.55 -5.47 -13.02
CA MET A 126 -24.39 -5.35 -11.83
C MET A 126 -24.38 -3.92 -11.30
N MET A 127 -25.56 -3.35 -11.04
CA MET A 127 -25.69 -2.02 -10.49
C MET A 127 -25.49 -2.04 -8.97
N VAL A 128 -24.71 -1.08 -8.45
CA VAL A 128 -24.57 -0.84 -7.02
C VAL A 128 -25.68 0.11 -6.59
N ASN A 129 -26.57 -0.35 -5.71
CA ASN A 129 -27.66 0.48 -5.20
C ASN A 129 -27.11 1.59 -4.29
N GLU A 130 -27.71 2.77 -4.42
CA GLU A 130 -27.42 3.89 -3.53
C GLU A 130 -27.87 3.55 -2.09
N PRO A 131 -27.02 3.80 -1.08
CA PRO A 131 -27.39 3.65 0.32
C PRO A 131 -28.56 4.56 0.70
N THR A 132 -29.41 4.10 1.61
CA THR A 132 -30.52 4.88 2.16
C THR A 132 -30.12 5.73 3.37
N GLY A 133 -28.94 5.49 3.94
CA GLY A 133 -28.45 6.23 5.10
C GLY A 133 -27.16 5.68 5.68
N ILE A 134 -26.78 6.24 6.84
CA ILE A 134 -25.60 5.85 7.62
C ILE A 134 -26.04 5.49 9.03
N LYS A 135 -25.41 4.46 9.61
CA LYS A 135 -25.49 4.11 11.02
C LYS A 135 -24.08 4.04 11.61
N CYS A 136 -23.90 4.54 12.83
CA CYS A 136 -22.65 4.35 13.57
C CYS A 136 -22.72 3.03 14.35
N ILE A 137 -21.89 2.05 14.01
CA ILE A 137 -21.78 0.77 14.72
C ILE A 137 -20.34 0.61 15.21
N ASN A 138 -20.17 0.44 16.53
CA ASN A 138 -18.86 0.24 17.15
C ASN A 138 -17.83 1.33 16.77
N GLY A 139 -18.29 2.58 16.61
CA GLY A 139 -17.44 3.70 16.20
C GLY A 139 -17.11 3.76 14.71
N LYS A 140 -17.68 2.87 13.87
CA LYS A 140 -17.53 2.88 12.42
C LYS A 140 -18.81 3.35 11.75
N ALA A 141 -18.67 4.12 10.66
CA ALA A 141 -19.81 4.48 9.83
C ALA A 141 -20.12 3.32 8.87
N GLU A 142 -21.31 2.74 8.99
CA GLU A 142 -21.81 1.72 8.09
C GLU A 142 -22.93 2.29 7.22
N LEU A 143 -22.90 1.96 5.94
CA LEU A 143 -23.96 2.29 4.99
C LEU A 143 -25.16 1.37 5.19
N ILE A 144 -26.36 1.93 5.04
CA ILE A 144 -27.61 1.18 5.06
C ILE A 144 -28.03 0.95 3.63
N ASN A 145 -28.12 -0.31 3.22
CA ASN A 145 -28.56 -0.68 1.88
C ASN A 145 -30.10 -0.76 1.82
N PRO A 146 -30.71 -0.42 0.68
CA PRO A 146 -32.15 -0.59 0.47
C PRO A 146 -32.58 -2.05 0.44
#